data_AF-A0A3M1GA35-F1
#
_entry.id   AF-A0A3M1GA35-F1
#
_cell.length_a   1.000
_cell.length_b   1.000
_cell.length_c   1.000
_cell.angle_alpha   90.00
_cell.angle_beta   90.00
_cell.angle_gamma   90.00
#
_symmetry.space_group_name_H-M   'P 1'
#
loop_
_entity.id
_entity.type
_entity.pdbx_description
1 polymer ?
#
loop_
_entity_poly.entity_id
_entity_poly.type
_entity_poly.pdbx_seq_one_letter_code
_entity_poly.pdbx_strand_id
1 'polypeptide(L)'
;MSTGMIAKRLSQMITGIFIKDEKGKRPVHGNEDIYGTDPFFKDLILFYEYYHGDTCKGLGASHQTGWSALVAEMMRWCWCD
;
A
#
# COMPACT_ATOMS: atom_id res chain seq x y z
N MET A 1 -21.92 -12.97 6.82
CA MET A 1 -20.54 -12.56 6.49
C MET A 1 -19.61 -13.32 7.41
N SER A 2 -18.71 -14.16 6.89
CA SER A 2 -17.81 -14.96 7.75
C SER A 2 -16.57 -14.16 8.15
N THR A 3 -15.90 -14.55 9.24
CA THR A 3 -14.63 -13.95 9.68
C THR A 3 -13.57 -13.99 8.58
N GLY A 4 -13.53 -15.07 7.80
CA GLY A 4 -12.61 -15.19 6.65
C GLY A 4 -12.89 -14.16 5.55
N MET A 5 -14.16 -13.88 5.23
CA MET A 5 -14.50 -12.83 4.27
C MET A 5 -14.11 -11.43 4.77
N ILE A 6 -14.30 -11.16 6.06
CA ILE A 6 -13.91 -9.87 6.67
C ILE A 6 -12.39 -9.73 6.62
N ALA A 7 -11.65 -10.76 7.00
CA ALA A 7 -10.19 -10.77 6.92
C ALA A 7 -9.70 -10.51 5.49
N LYS A 8 -10.26 -11.20 4.48
CA LYS A 8 -9.87 -11.01 3.08
C LYS A 8 -10.14 -9.58 2.60
N ARG A 9 -11.29 -9.01 2.95
CA ARG A 9 -11.63 -7.62 2.60
C ARG A 9 -10.68 -6.61 3.26
N LEU A 10 -10.35 -6.80 4.54
CA LEU A 10 -9.40 -5.92 5.24
C LEU A 10 -8.00 -6.01 4.64
N SER A 11 -7.52 -7.21 4.32
CA SER A 11 -6.22 -7.39 3.65
C SER A 11 -6.21 -6.73 2.28
N GLN A 12 -7.28 -6.85 1.48
CA GLN A 12 -7.39 -6.16 0.20
C GLN A 12 -7.39 -4.64 0.36
N MET A 13 -8.05 -4.09 1.38
CA MET A 13 -8.02 -2.66 1.66
C MET A 13 -6.62 -2.17 2.06
N ILE A 14 -5.95 -2.88 2.97
CA ILE A 14 -4.60 -2.52 3.44
C ILE A 14 -3.58 -2.61 2.31
N THR A 15 -3.62 -3.69 1.53
CA THR A 15 -2.68 -3.90 0.42
C THR A 15 -3.00 -3.02 -0.79
N GLY A 16 -4.26 -2.64 -0.97
CA GLY A 16 -4.73 -1.79 -2.06
C GLY A 16 -4.08 -0.40 -2.07
N ILE A 17 -3.65 0.12 -0.92
CA ILE A 17 -2.97 1.43 -0.84
C ILE A 17 -1.62 1.45 -1.57
N PHE A 18 -1.05 0.27 -1.84
CA PHE A 18 0.20 0.09 -2.56
C PHE A 18 -0.02 -0.16 -4.05
N ILE A 19 -1.26 -0.23 -4.55
CA ILE A 19 -1.57 -0.51 -5.96
C ILE A 19 -1.73 0.83 -6.71
N LYS A 20 -1.33 0.87 -7.99
CA LYS A 20 -1.53 2.06 -8.84
C LYS A 20 -3.02 2.18 -9.14
N ASP A 21 -3.56 3.37 -8.98
CA ASP A 21 -4.88 3.72 -9.48
C ASP A 21 -4.87 3.95 -11.01
N GLU A 22 -6.02 4.32 -11.56
CA GLU A 22 -6.19 4.65 -12.99
C GLU A 22 -5.31 5.83 -13.44
N LYS A 23 -4.82 6.65 -12.51
CA LYS A 23 -3.92 7.78 -12.76
C LYS A 23 -2.45 7.43 -12.53
N GLY A 24 -2.14 6.17 -12.24
CA GLY A 24 -0.79 5.67 -11.99
C GLY A 24 -0.24 6.01 -10.60
N LYS A 25 -1.04 6.56 -9.68
CA LYS A 25 -0.61 6.94 -8.32
C LYS A 25 -0.92 5.83 -7.32
N ARG A 26 -0.08 5.72 -6.29
CA ARG A 26 -0.33 4.84 -5.14
C ARG A 26 -0.78 5.69 -3.95
N PRO A 27 -1.92 5.39 -3.31
CA PRO A 27 -2.36 6.12 -2.11
C PRO A 27 -1.29 6.22 -1.02
N VAL A 28 -0.41 5.21 -0.90
CA VAL A 28 0.70 5.20 0.06
C VAL A 28 1.64 6.39 -0.06
N HIS A 29 1.80 6.96 -1.26
CA HIS A 29 2.63 8.14 -1.49
C HIS A 29 1.89 9.46 -1.25
N GLY A 30 0.58 9.43 -1.01
CA GLY A 30 -0.24 10.63 -0.87
C GLY A 30 -0.10 11.57 -2.07
N ASN A 31 0.28 12.82 -1.79
CA ASN A 31 0.43 13.88 -2.80
C ASN A 31 1.87 14.04 -3.33
N GLU A 32 2.75 13.07 -3.08
CA GLU A 32 4.13 13.11 -3.57
C GLU A 32 4.19 12.70 -5.05
N ASP A 33 3.96 13.66 -5.94
CA ASP A 33 3.81 13.44 -7.38
C ASP A 33 5.02 12.77 -8.04
N ILE A 34 6.22 12.96 -7.47
CA ILE A 34 7.45 12.31 -7.94
C ILE A 34 7.30 10.79 -8.07
N TYR A 35 6.57 10.13 -7.14
CA TYR A 35 6.34 8.69 -7.16
C TYR A 35 5.18 8.24 -8.07
N GLY A 36 4.54 9.17 -8.77
CA GLY A 36 3.53 8.87 -9.79
C GLY A 36 3.96 9.25 -11.20
N THR A 37 4.70 10.36 -11.35
CA THR A 37 4.99 10.97 -12.66
C THR A 37 6.44 10.86 -13.10
N ASP A 38 7.39 10.82 -12.17
CA ASP A 38 8.81 10.82 -12.52
C ASP A 38 9.25 9.45 -13.06
N PRO A 39 9.90 9.36 -14.24
CA PRO A 39 10.27 8.09 -14.84
C PRO A 39 11.23 7.24 -13.98
N PHE A 40 12.00 7.85 -13.07
CA PHE A 40 12.94 7.16 -12.19
C PHE A 40 12.31 6.72 -10.87
N PHE A 41 11.26 7.40 -10.40
CA PHE A 41 10.67 7.14 -9.08
C PHE A 41 9.28 6.51 -9.12
N LYS A 42 8.55 6.58 -10.25
CA LYS A 42 7.16 6.12 -10.39
C LYS A 42 6.92 4.63 -10.11
N ASP A 43 7.97 3.82 -10.12
CA ASP A 43 7.90 2.38 -9.90
C ASP A 43 8.49 1.96 -8.54
N LEU A 44 9.05 2.91 -7.78
CA LEU A 44 9.49 2.65 -6.41
C LEU A 44 8.28 2.48 -5.49
N ILE A 45 8.39 1.51 -4.59
CA ILE A 45 7.40 1.26 -3.54
C ILE A 45 8.11 1.47 -2.21
N LEU A 46 7.60 2.42 -1.44
CA LEU A 46 8.14 2.75 -0.12
C LEU A 46 7.29 2.10 0.97
N PHE A 47 7.95 1.71 2.05
CA PHE A 47 7.32 1.13 3.22
C PHE A 47 7.48 2.09 4.38
N TYR A 48 6.34 2.55 4.90
CA TYR A 48 6.29 3.56 5.93
C TYR A 48 6.06 2.93 7.30
N GLU A 49 6.44 3.65 8.35
CA GLU A 49 6.27 3.23 9.73
C GLU A 49 4.78 3.03 10.09
N TYR A 50 3.93 3.96 9.65
CA TYR A 50 2.48 3.85 9.80
C TYR A 50 1.75 4.57 8.66
N TYR A 51 0.42 4.39 8.58
CA TYR A 51 -0.42 4.91 7.50
C TYR A 51 -1.59 5.73 8.07
N HIS A 52 -1.94 6.81 7.40
CA HIS A 52 -3.09 7.64 7.76
C HIS A 52 -4.41 6.90 7.47
N GLY A 53 -5.32 6.81 8.45
CA GLY A 53 -6.56 6.04 8.32
C GLY A 53 -7.51 6.53 7.22
N ASP A 54 -7.64 7.85 7.05
CA ASP A 54 -8.56 8.41 6.03
C ASP A 54 -7.95 8.56 4.63
N THR A 55 -6.68 8.94 4.53
CA THR A 55 -6.02 9.28 3.26
C THR A 55 -5.10 8.19 2.74
N CYS A 56 -4.81 7.17 3.57
CA CYS A 56 -3.88 6.08 3.28
C CYS A 56 -2.42 6.49 3.05
N LYS A 57 -2.06 7.76 3.25
CA LYS A 57 -0.68 8.25 3.12
C LYS A 57 0.24 7.57 4.14
N GLY A 58 1.40 7.13 3.69
CA GLY A 58 2.49 6.65 4.55
C GLY A 58 3.18 7.79 5.31
N LEU A 59 3.48 7.55 6.57
CA LEU A 59 4.01 8.51 7.53
C LEU A 59 5.17 7.91 8.33
N GLY A 60 6.02 8.78 8.90
CA GLY A 60 7.24 8.35 9.58
C GLY A 60 8.36 7.95 8.61
N ALA A 61 9.24 7.05 9.02
CA ALA A 61 10.36 6.60 8.19
C ALA A 61 9.88 5.82 6.95
N SER A 62 10.38 6.14 5.75
CA SER A 62 9.95 5.57 4.46
C SER A 62 10.69 4.31 4.00
N HIS A 63 11.65 3.84 4.80
CA HIS A 63 12.42 2.60 4.58
C HIS A 63 12.18 1.60 5.71
N GLN A 64 11.03 1.67 6.36
CA GLN A 64 10.67 0.76 7.44
C GLN A 64 10.18 -0.54 6.79
N THR A 65 11.09 -1.46 6.46
CA THR A 65 10.77 -2.80 5.92
C THR A 65 10.79 -3.87 7.01
N GLY A 66 10.36 -3.49 8.22
CA GLY A 66 10.16 -4.41 9.34
C GLY A 66 8.77 -5.04 9.26
N TRP A 67 7.87 -4.67 10.17
CA TRP A 67 6.51 -5.23 10.22
C TRP A 67 5.67 -4.93 8.96
N SER A 68 5.93 -3.81 8.29
CA SER A 68 5.20 -3.37 7.10
C SER A 68 5.43 -4.31 5.90
N ALA A 69 6.53 -5.07 5.88
CA ALA A 69 6.82 -6.06 4.84
C ALA A 69 5.77 -7.18 4.78
N LEU A 70 4.99 -7.37 5.86
CA LEU A 70 3.85 -8.30 5.90
C LEU A 70 2.82 -8.03 4.79
N VAL A 71 2.76 -6.80 4.28
CA VAL A 71 1.92 -6.43 3.12
C VAL A 71 2.19 -7.33 1.92
N ALA A 72 3.44 -7.74 1.67
CA ALA A 72 3.76 -8.62 0.54
C ALA A 72 3.11 -10.00 0.68
N GLU A 73 3.10 -10.56 1.89
CA GLU A 73 2.45 -11.84 2.18
C GLU A 73 0.91 -11.72 2.14
N MET A 74 0.37 -10.60 2.67
CA MET A 74 -1.06 -10.31 2.53
C MET A 74 -1.45 -10.20 1.06
N MET A 75 -0.62 -9.58 0.22
CA MET A 75 -0.88 -9.45 -1.21
C MET A 75 -0.98 -10.81 -1.89
N ARG A 76 -0.01 -11.69 -1.62
CA ARG A 76 -0.03 -13.08 -2.09
C ARG A 76 -1.33 -13.78 -1.71
N TRP A 77 -1.75 -13.66 -0.44
CA TRP A 77 -2.95 -14.33 0.07
C TRP A 77 -4.28 -13.80 -0.47
N CYS A 78 -4.41 -12.48 -0.67
CA CYS A 78 -5.73 -11.89 -0.98
C CYS A 78 -5.96 -11.50 -2.45
N TRP A 79 -4.90 -11.50 -3.28
CA TRP A 79 -4.98 -11.19 -4.72
C TRP A 79 -4.56 -12.34 -5.63
N CYS A 80 -3.76 -13.30 -5.16
CA CYS A 80 -3.30 -14.44 -5.97
C CYS A 80 -4.04 -15.76 -5.67
N ASP A 81 -4.70 -15.87 -4.53
CA ASP A 81 -5.61 -16.97 -4.16
C ASP A 81 -7.09 -16.63 -4.48
#